data_AF-A0A4Y1Z797-F1
#
_entry.id   AF-A0A4Y1Z797-F1
#
_cell.length_a   1.000
_cell.length_b   1.000
_cell.length_c   1.000
_cell.angle_alpha   90.00
_cell.angle_beta   90.00
_cell.angle_gamma   90.00
#
_symmetry.space_group_name_H-M   'P 1'
#
loop_
_entity.id
_entity.type
_entity.pdbx_description
1 polymer ?
#
loop_
_entity_poly.entity_id
_entity_poly.type
_entity_poly.pdbx_seq_one_letter_code
_entity_poly.pdbx_strand_id
1 'polypeptide(L)' 'MSILDVDDLYKTYGVQTLFDHISFSISEGERIGLIGVNGTGKSTLLNVLAGRDSAESGSMRHANAFRLEYLPQTPVLKTA' A
#
# COMPACT_ATOMS: atom_id res chain seq x y z
N MET A 1 -11.20 -0.24 15.83
CA MET A 1 -9.76 -0.31 16.18
C MET A 1 -9.00 -0.24 14.86
N SER A 2 -7.95 0.58 14.76
CA SER A 2 -7.11 0.58 13.56
C SER A 2 -6.34 -0.74 13.48
N ILE A 3 -6.34 -1.36 12.30
CA ILE A 3 -5.55 -2.56 11.99
C ILE A 3 -4.26 -2.21 11.24
N LEU A 4 -4.23 -1.06 10.57
CA LEU A 4 -3.09 -0.54 9.83
C LEU A 4 -3.08 0.97 9.91
N ASP A 5 -1.99 1.55 10.40
CA ASP A 5 -1.71 2.97 10.40
C ASP A 5 -0.51 3.25 9.51
N VAL A 6 -0.70 4.16 8.57
CA VAL A 6 0.31 4.65 7.64
C VAL A 6 0.54 6.11 7.94
N ASP A 7 1.80 6.48 8.13
CA ASP A 7 2.18 7.84 8.47
C ASP A 7 3.28 8.32 7.54
N ASP A 8 3.01 9.43 6.86
CA ASP A 8 3.97 10.24 6.14
C ASP A 8 4.75 9.50 5.03
N LEU A 9 4.07 8.59 4.33
CA LEU A 9 4.72 7.82 3.26
C LEU A 9 5.06 8.72 2.07
N TYR A 10 6.30 8.61 1.62
CA TYR A 10 6.84 9.28 0.44
C TYR A 10 7.47 8.25 -0.52
N LYS A 11 7.24 8.43 -1.82
CA LYS A 11 7.86 7.61 -2.86
C LYS A 11 7.97 8.33 -4.19
N THR A 12 9.16 8.28 -4.76
CA THR A 12 9.42 8.62 -6.15
C THR A 12 9.67 7.38 -7.02
N TYR A 13 9.54 7.57 -8.34
CA TYR A 13 10.02 6.63 -9.35
C TYR A 13 10.73 7.42 -10.44
N GLY A 14 12.06 7.31 -10.49
CA GLY A 14 12.89 8.19 -11.33
C GLY A 14 12.77 9.65 -10.86
N VAL A 15 12.23 10.52 -11.72
CA VAL A 15 12.02 11.95 -11.41
C VAL A 15 10.59 12.27 -10.98
N GLN A 16 9.69 11.29 -10.99
CA GLN A 16 8.28 11.51 -10.69
C GLN A 16 7.98 11.15 -9.24
N THR A 17 7.40 12.09 -8.50
CA THR A 17 6.76 11.81 -7.21
C THR A 17 5.46 11.07 -7.44
N LEU A 18 5.34 9.87 -6.88
CA LEU A 18 4.13 9.04 -7.01
C LEU A 18 3.13 9.34 -5.91
N PHE A 19 3.62 9.51 -4.69
CA PHE A 19 2.85 10.00 -3.55
C PHE A 19 3.78 10.72 -2.58
N ASP A 20 3.23 11.73 -1.91
CA ASP A 20 3.95 12.74 -1.16
C ASP A 20 3.28 12.92 0.20
N HIS A 21 3.92 12.47 1.29
CA HIS A 21 3.47 12.62 2.67
C HIS A 21 2.02 12.12 2.89
N ILE A 22 1.72 10.90 2.43
CA ILE A 22 0.39 10.30 2.64
C ILE A 22 0.28 9.65 4.03
N SER A 23 -0.78 9.99 4.77
CA SER A 23 -1.14 9.36 6.04
C SER A 23 -2.58 8.88 6.01
N PHE A 24 -2.82 7.66 6.47
CA PHE A 24 -4.16 7.10 6.60
C PHE A 24 -4.18 5.92 7.58
N SER A 25 -5.36 5.61 8.10
CA SER A 25 -5.61 4.43 8.92
C SER A 25 -6.67 3.55 8.28
N ILE A 26 -6.55 2.24 8.44
CA ILE A 26 -7.58 1.26 8.07
C ILE A 26 -8.10 0.63 9.35
N SER A 27 -9.40 0.69 9.58
CA SER A 27 -10.06 0.03 10.69
C SER A 27 -10.61 -1.34 10.31
N GLU A 28 -10.80 -2.20 11.31
CA GLU A 28 -11.44 -3.49 11.14
C GLU A 28 -12.83 -3.35 10.51
N GLY A 29 -13.12 -4.17 9.48
CA GLY A 29 -14.38 -4.18 8.75
C GLY A 29 -14.49 -3.14 7.62
N GLU A 30 -13.53 -2.22 7.50
CA GLU A 30 -13.54 -1.24 6.42
C GLU A 30 -13.18 -1.85 5.07
N ARG A 31 -13.77 -1.30 4.02
CA ARG A 31 -13.44 -1.60 2.62
C ARG A 31 -13.03 -0.30 1.95
N ILE A 32 -11.78 -0.24 1.51
CA ILE A 32 -11.20 0.98 0.94
C ILE A 32 -11.00 0.80 -0.56
N GLY A 33 -11.48 1.78 -1.33
CA GLY A 33 -11.19 1.88 -2.77
C GLY A 33 -10.09 2.90 -3.02
N LEU A 34 -8.99 2.46 -3.66
CA LEU A 34 -7.93 3.36 -4.12
C LEU A 34 -8.17 3.72 -5.60
N ILE A 35 -8.50 4.98 -5.86
CA ILE A 35 -8.78 5.51 -7.20
C ILE A 35 -7.73 6.51 -7.65
N GLY A 36 -7.57 6.65 -8.96
CA GLY A 36 -6.59 7.55 -9.58
C GLY A 36 -6.28 7.12 -11.01
N VAL A 37 -5.73 8.01 -11.83
CA VAL A 37 -5.40 7.69 -13.23
C VAL A 37 -4.19 6.75 -13.31
N ASN A 38 -3.93 6.17 -14.48
CA ASN A 38 -2.77 5.29 -14.66
C ASN A 38 -1.46 6.07 -14.46
N GLY A 39 -0.47 5.45 -13.82
CA GLY A 39 0.82 6.08 -13.53
C GLY A 39 0.86 6.94 -12.26
N THR A 40 -0.23 7.10 -11.51
CA THR A 40 -0.25 7.88 -10.25
C THR A 40 0.20 7.10 -9.01
N GLY A 41 0.89 5.96 -9.19
CA GLY A 41 1.43 5.21 -8.06
C GLY A 41 0.46 4.29 -7.31
N LYS A 42 -0.75 4.00 -7.80
CA LYS A 42 -1.69 3.08 -7.12
C LYS A 42 -1.09 1.70 -6.85
N SER A 43 -0.57 1.04 -7.90
CA SER A 43 0.06 -0.27 -7.76
C SER A 43 1.32 -0.19 -6.90
N THR A 44 2.07 0.92 -6.98
CA THR A 44 3.23 1.17 -6.13
C THR A 44 2.85 1.28 -4.66
N LEU A 45 1.80 2.04 -4.34
CA LEU A 45 1.27 2.13 -2.98
C LEU A 45 0.88 0.74 -2.47
N LEU A 46 0.09 -0.02 -3.22
CA LEU A 46 -0.28 -1.39 -2.83
C LEU A 46 0.94 -2.31 -2.63
N ASN A 47 1.97 -2.18 -3.46
CA ASN A 47 3.22 -2.93 -3.29
C ASN A 47 3.99 -2.53 -2.03
N VAL A 48 4.07 -1.23 -1.75
CA VAL A 48 4.68 -0.70 -0.51
C VAL A 48 3.91 -1.20 0.71
N LEU A 49 2.58 -1.12 0.69
CA LEU A 49 1.77 -1.66 1.78
C LEU A 49 1.96 -3.17 1.96
N ALA A 50 2.15 -3.89 0.86
CA ALA A 50 2.39 -5.33 0.88
C ALA A 50 3.85 -5.73 1.21
N GLY A 51 4.74 -4.77 1.49
CA GLY A 51 6.16 -5.04 1.74
C GLY A 51 6.93 -5.56 0.51
N ARG A 52 6.37 -5.39 -0.70
CA ARG A 52 6.98 -5.82 -1.97
C ARG A 52 7.84 -4.75 -2.62
N ASP A 53 7.72 -3.52 -2.14
CA ASP A 53 8.55 -2.35 -2.47
C ASP A 53 8.75 -1.55 -1.17
N SER A 54 9.78 -0.72 -1.11
CA SER A 54 10.06 0.15 0.03
C SER A 54 9.60 1.58 -0.25
N ALA A 55 9.10 2.26 0.77
CA ALA A 55 9.00 3.71 0.74
C ALA A 55 10.37 4.36 0.96
N GLU A 56 10.50 5.63 0.60
CA GLU A 56 11.72 6.40 0.85
C GLU A 56 11.69 7.08 2.23
N SER A 57 10.49 7.43 2.71
CA SER A 57 10.26 7.87 4.09
C SER A 57 8.86 7.47 4.57
N GLY A 58 8.59 7.77 5.85
CA GLY A 58 7.35 7.43 6.52
C GLY A 58 7.42 6.11 7.28
N SER A 59 6.30 5.73 7.89
CA SER A 59 6.20 4.52 8.70
C SER A 59 4.86 3.83 8.52
N MET A 60 4.88 2.53 8.80
CA MET A 60 3.69 1.69 8.84
C MET A 60 3.67 0.93 10.16
N ARG A 61 2.52 0.96 10.83
CA ARG A 61 2.24 0.20 12.04
C ARG A 61 0.98 -0.61 11.84
N HIS A 62 0.91 -1.81 12.39
CA HIS A 62 -0.27 -2.65 12.30
C HIS A 62 -0.57 -3.28 13.66
N ALA A 63 -1.78 -3.82 13.82
CA ALA A 63 -2.16 -4.55 15.03
C ALA A 63 -1.29 -5.80 15.23
N ASN A 64 -1.20 -6.31 16.47
CA ASN A 64 -0.41 -7.51 16.78
C ASN A 64 -0.89 -8.75 15.99
N ALA A 65 -2.20 -8.96 15.92
CA ALA A 65 -2.81 -10.01 15.13
C ALA A 65 -3.16 -9.46 13.74
N PHE A 66 -2.17 -9.41 12.87
CA PHE A 66 -2.31 -8.87 11.51
C PHE A 66 -1.82 -9.88 10.48
N ARG A 67 -2.61 -10.09 9.43
CA ARG A 67 -2.22 -10.86 8.25
C ARG A 67 -2.46 -10.00 7.03
N LEU A 68 -1.41 -9.82 6.24
CA LEU A 68 -1.48 -9.15 4.95
C LEU A 68 -1.39 -10.18 3.84
N GLU A 69 -2.33 -10.11 2.89
CA GLU A 69 -2.33 -10.90 1.67
C GLU A 69 -2.42 -9.97 0.48
N TYR A 70 -1.70 -10.29 -0.59
CA TYR A 70 -1.60 -9.46 -1.78
C TYR A 70 -1.95 -10.25 -3.02
N LEU A 71 -2.95 -9.78 -3.76
CA LEU A 71 -3.31 -10.29 -5.07
C LEU A 71 -2.69 -9.37 -6.15
N PRO A 72 -1.67 -9.81 -6.89
CA PRO A 72 -1.12 -9.02 -7.99
C PRO A 72 -2.15 -8.82 -9.10
N GLN A 73 -1.99 -7.74 -9.86
CA GLN A 73 -2.80 -7.45 -11.04
C GLN A 73 -2.76 -8.59 -12.08
N THR A 74 -1.62 -9.27 -12.20
CA THR A 74 -1.46 -10.47 -13.03
C THR A 74 -1.07 -11.64 -12.12
N PRO A 75 -2.04 -12.42 -11.62
CA PRO A 75 -1.77 -13.54 -10.74
C PRO A 75 -1.20 -14.74 -11.50
N VAL A 76 -0.18 -15.36 -10.92
CA VAL A 76 0.28 -16.69 -11.35
C VAL A 76 -0.63 -17.71 -10.69
N LEU A 77 -1.55 -18.26 -11.47
CA LEU A 77 -2.43 -19.32 -11.02
C LEU A 77 -1.76 -20.66 -11.27
N LYS A 78 -1.57 -21.46 -10.23
CA LYS A 78 -1.16 -22.86 -10.42
C LYS A 78 -2.35 -23.59 -11.02
N THR A 79 -2.18 -24.11 -12.23
CA THR A 79 -3.11 -25.10 -12.79
C THR A 79 -2.91 -26.39 -11.99
N ALA A 80 -4.02 -27.01 -11.58
CA ALA A 80 -4.02 -28.27 -10.84
C ALA A 80 -3.45 -29.42 -11.68
#